data_AF-A0AAU2X6C0-F1
#
_entry.id   AF-A0AAU2X6C0-F1
#
_cell.length_a   1.000
_cell.length_b   1.000
_cell.length_c   1.000
_cell.angle_alpha   90.00
_cell.angle_beta   90.00
_cell.angle_gamma   90.00
#
_symmetry.space_group_name_H-M   'P 1'
#
loop_
_entity.id
_entity.type
_entity.pdbx_description
1 polymer ?
#
loop_
_entity_poly.entity_id
_entity_poly.type
_entity_poly.pdbx_seq_one_letter_code
_entity_poly.pdbx_strand_id
1 'polypeptide(L)'
;MDGTTADGAQTPAEMSAFGVVANVRSETAQGEGGLDIRRGLRHFSGGAKVWVLPPQWGDGGEKLFVVGRHRGSRTAYIRIVIESRRPVR
;
A
#
# COMPACT_ATOMS: atom_id res chain seq x y z
N MET A 1 5.30 12.18 38.19
CA MET A 1 5.63 12.59 36.80
C MET A 1 5.50 11.33 35.98
N ASP A 2 4.28 11.06 35.51
CA ASP A 2 3.89 9.70 35.11
C ASP A 2 3.56 9.78 33.62
N GLY A 3 4.62 9.85 32.81
CA GLY A 3 4.54 9.88 31.36
C GLY A 3 4.31 8.48 30.78
N THR A 4 3.13 7.92 31.01
CA THR A 4 2.65 6.79 30.20
C THR A 4 2.16 7.38 28.88
N THR A 5 3.05 7.41 27.89
CA THR A 5 2.68 7.59 26.48
C THR A 5 1.77 6.42 26.13
N ALA A 6 0.46 6.69 26.11
CA ALA A 6 -0.51 5.76 25.54
C ALA A 6 -0.09 5.54 24.09
N ASP A 7 0.41 4.34 23.82
CA ASP A 7 0.67 3.87 22.47
C ASP A 7 -0.64 3.99 21.69
N GLY A 8 -0.64 4.86 20.69
CA GLY A 8 -1.83 5.42 20.05
C GLY A 8 -2.56 4.39 19.21
N ALA A 9 -3.26 3.46 19.86
CA ALA A 9 -4.23 2.61 19.22
C ALA A 9 -5.40 3.47 18.74
N GLN A 10 -5.30 4.00 17.52
CA GLN A 10 -6.39 4.75 16.90
C GLN A 10 -7.61 3.85 16.77
N THR A 11 -8.76 4.35 17.21
CA THR A 11 -10.00 3.59 17.13
C THR A 11 -10.50 3.49 15.68
N PRO A 12 -11.22 2.43 15.29
CA PRO A 12 -11.74 2.28 13.92
C PRO A 12 -12.64 3.44 13.44
N ALA A 13 -13.25 4.19 14.38
CA ALA A 13 -14.08 5.35 14.09
C ALA A 13 -13.26 6.63 13.81
N GLU A 14 -12.05 6.74 14.35
CA GLU A 14 -11.15 7.88 14.12
C GLU A 14 -10.31 7.72 12.83
N MET A 15 -10.23 6.50 12.27
CA MET A 15 -9.52 6.18 11.03
C MET A 15 -10.33 6.49 9.76
N SER A 16 -10.99 7.65 9.69
CA SER A 16 -11.49 8.16 8.40
C SER A 16 -10.31 8.75 7.62
N ALA A 17 -9.63 7.90 6.85
CA ALA A 17 -8.53 8.33 5.99
C ALA A 17 -9.03 8.56 4.55
N PHE A 18 -8.72 9.72 3.98
CA PHE A 18 -8.83 9.93 2.54
C PHE A 18 -7.70 9.18 1.84
N GLY A 19 -8.01 8.40 0.82
CA GLY A 19 -7.03 7.66 0.03
C GLY A 19 -7.32 7.78 -1.45
N VAL A 20 -6.30 7.59 -2.27
CA VAL A 20 -6.48 7.52 -3.73
C VAL A 20 -6.80 6.10 -4.15
N VAL A 21 -7.75 5.95 -5.07
CA VAL A 21 -8.02 4.66 -5.70
C VAL A 21 -7.11 4.50 -6.90
N ALA A 22 -6.40 3.37 -6.96
CA ALA A 22 -5.50 3.03 -8.05
C ALA A 22 -5.78 1.63 -8.59
N ASN A 23 -5.24 1.36 -9.77
CA ASN A 23 -5.23 0.03 -10.38
C ASN A 23 -3.82 -0.55 -10.34
N VAL A 24 -3.72 -1.82 -9.94
CA VAL A 24 -2.48 -2.60 -10.09
C VAL A 24 -2.26 -2.88 -11.57
N ARG A 25 -1.09 -2.50 -12.10
CA ARG A 25 -0.72 -2.81 -13.49
C ARG A 25 -0.62 -4.32 -13.69
N SER A 26 -1.11 -4.81 -14.81
CA SER A 26 -1.02 -6.23 -15.15
C SER A 26 0.42 -6.69 -15.33
N GLU A 27 1.23 -5.86 -15.99
CA GLU A 27 2.64 -6.10 -16.24
C GLU A 27 3.46 -4.82 -16.00
N THR A 28 4.67 -5.00 -15.51
CA THR A 28 5.66 -3.93 -15.36
C THR A 28 7.03 -4.44 -15.81
N ALA A 29 7.73 -3.64 -16.60
CA ALA A 29 9.15 -3.85 -16.90
C ALA A 29 10.01 -3.37 -15.73
N GLN A 30 10.92 -4.21 -15.27
CA GLN A 30 11.81 -3.98 -14.13
C GLN A 30 13.25 -4.32 -14.52
N GLY A 31 14.20 -3.91 -13.66
CA GLY A 31 15.63 -4.17 -13.86
C GLY A 31 16.28 -3.23 -14.89
N GLU A 32 17.61 -3.29 -14.96
CA GLU A 32 18.38 -2.55 -15.95
C GLU A 32 18.01 -3.01 -17.36
N GLY A 33 17.69 -2.07 -18.24
CA GLY A 33 17.20 -2.36 -19.59
C GLY A 33 15.74 -2.81 -19.69
N GLY A 34 15.01 -2.95 -18.58
CA GLY A 34 13.56 -3.24 -18.59
C GLY A 34 13.17 -4.65 -19.05
N LEU A 35 14.10 -5.61 -18.99
CA LEU A 35 13.90 -6.97 -19.51
C LEU A 35 13.18 -7.90 -18.52
N ASP A 36 13.07 -7.55 -17.22
CA ASP A 36 12.35 -8.34 -16.22
C ASP A 36 10.86 -7.94 -16.19
N ILE A 37 10.01 -8.68 -16.92
CA ILE A 37 8.56 -8.46 -16.93
C ILE A 37 7.93 -9.13 -15.71
N ARG A 38 7.42 -8.31 -14.78
CA ARG A 38 6.70 -8.79 -13.59
C ARG A 38 5.20 -8.56 -13.70
N ARG A 39 4.43 -9.52 -13.19
CA ARG A 39 2.96 -9.50 -13.23
C ARG A 39 2.34 -9.13 -11.89
N GLY A 40 1.50 -8.09 -11.89
CA GLY A 40 0.83 -7.60 -10.70
C GLY A 40 1.77 -7.29 -9.53
N LEU A 41 1.24 -7.41 -8.32
CA LEU A 41 2.01 -7.37 -7.07
C LEU A 41 1.91 -8.74 -6.38
N ARG A 42 2.85 -9.03 -5.47
CA ARG A 42 2.87 -10.30 -4.71
C ARG A 42 1.50 -10.66 -4.13
N HIS A 43 0.82 -9.66 -3.55
CA HIS A 43 -0.47 -9.83 -2.87
C HIS A 43 -1.68 -9.32 -3.67
N PHE A 44 -1.50 -8.72 -4.84
CA PHE A 44 -2.59 -8.15 -5.63
C PHE A 44 -2.45 -8.54 -7.10
N SER A 45 -3.50 -9.12 -7.69
CA SER A 45 -3.51 -9.48 -9.11
C SER A 45 -3.41 -8.25 -10.02
N GLY A 46 -2.90 -8.44 -11.23
CA GLY A 46 -3.02 -7.45 -12.30
C GLY A 46 -4.47 -7.01 -12.50
N GLY A 47 -4.70 -5.70 -12.64
CA GLY A 47 -6.02 -5.09 -12.77
C GLY A 47 -6.76 -4.87 -11.45
N ALA A 48 -6.27 -5.38 -10.32
CA ALA A 48 -6.90 -5.17 -9.02
C ALA A 48 -7.03 -3.69 -8.67
N LYS A 49 -8.19 -3.30 -8.15
CA LYS A 49 -8.41 -1.99 -7.52
C LYS A 49 -7.83 -2.01 -6.10
N VAL A 50 -7.09 -0.96 -5.76
CA VAL A 50 -6.52 -0.75 -4.43
C VAL A 50 -6.76 0.67 -3.95
N TRP A 51 -6.83 0.85 -2.64
CA TRP A 51 -6.82 2.15 -1.98
C TRP A 51 -5.43 2.38 -1.41
N VAL A 52 -4.83 3.52 -1.73
CA VAL A 52 -3.54 3.95 -1.19
C VAL A 52 -3.80 5.07 -0.19
N LEU A 53 -3.44 4.83 1.06
CA LEU A 53 -3.58 5.82 2.14
C LEU A 53 -2.44 6.86 2.04
N PRO A 54 -2.62 8.05 2.65
CA PRO A 54 -1.58 9.07 2.70
C PRO A 54 -0.32 8.52 3.39
N PRO A 55 0.89 9.01 3.05
CA PRO A 55 2.11 8.65 3.76
C PRO A 55 1.97 8.88 5.27
N GLN A 56 2.33 7.90 6.08
CA GLN A 56 2.15 7.96 7.54
C GLN A 56 3.46 8.23 8.29
N TRP A 57 4.62 8.12 7.62
CA TRP A 57 5.92 8.08 8.28
C TRP A 57 6.83 9.28 8.02
N GLY A 58 6.36 10.30 7.29
CA GLY A 58 7.20 11.44 6.91
C GLY A 58 8.37 11.06 6.00
N ASP A 59 8.32 9.89 5.35
CA ASP A 59 9.37 9.30 4.52
C ASP A 59 9.26 9.70 3.05
N GLY A 60 8.56 10.80 2.74
CA GLY A 60 8.30 11.20 1.35
C GLY A 60 7.46 10.19 0.54
N GLY A 61 6.78 9.25 1.21
CA GLY A 61 5.99 8.21 0.54
C GLY A 61 6.83 7.03 0.06
N GLU A 62 8.01 6.81 0.62
CA GLU A 62 8.77 5.56 0.45
C GLU A 62 7.98 4.34 0.91
N LYS A 63 7.14 4.47 1.94
CA LYS A 63 6.26 3.41 2.43
C LYS A 63 4.80 3.84 2.35
N LEU A 64 4.01 3.01 1.66
CA LEU A 64 2.60 3.27 1.42
C LEU A 64 1.75 2.17 2.06
N PHE A 65 0.72 2.57 2.81
CA PHE A 65 -0.34 1.65 3.18
C PHE A 65 -1.27 1.42 1.99
N VAL A 66 -1.39 0.17 1.58
CA VAL A 66 -2.25 -0.25 0.47
C VAL A 66 -3.28 -1.25 0.96
N VAL A 67 -4.55 -0.94 0.68
CA VAL A 67 -5.68 -1.83 0.95
C VAL A 67 -6.23 -2.36 -0.36
N GLY A 68 -6.53 -3.65 -0.43
CA GLY A 68 -7.11 -4.24 -1.63
C GLY A 68 -7.49 -5.69 -1.45
N ARG A 69 -8.09 -6.28 -2.49
CA ARG A 69 -8.44 -7.71 -2.50
C ARG A 69 -7.19 -8.56 -2.64
N HIS A 70 -6.95 -9.48 -1.70
CA HIS A 70 -5.81 -10.38 -1.75
C HIS A 70 -5.85 -11.31 -2.97
N ARG A 71 -4.71 -11.47 -3.64
CA ARG A 71 -4.51 -12.44 -4.72
C ARG A 71 -4.73 -13.86 -4.21
N GLY A 72 -5.66 -14.59 -4.82
CA GLY A 72 -5.99 -15.96 -4.41
C GLY A 72 -7.10 -16.05 -3.36
N SER A 73 -7.61 -14.92 -2.85
CA SER A 73 -8.84 -14.92 -2.05
C SER A 73 -9.96 -14.15 -2.76
N ARG A 74 -11.14 -14.76 -2.82
CA ARG A 74 -12.32 -14.13 -3.42
C ARG A 74 -13.00 -13.12 -2.49
N THR A 75 -12.76 -13.19 -1.19
CA THR A 75 -13.48 -12.41 -0.18
C THR A 75 -12.57 -11.56 0.69
N ALA A 76 -11.29 -11.92 0.84
CA ALA A 76 -10.41 -11.21 1.75
C ALA A 76 -9.87 -9.91 1.16
N TYR A 77 -10.04 -8.83 1.93
CA TYR A 77 -9.26 -7.61 1.80
C TYR A 77 -8.12 -7.64 2.79
N ILE A 78 -6.98 -7.10 2.38
CA ILE A 78 -5.79 -6.98 3.23
C ILE A 78 -5.32 -5.52 3.23
N ARG A 79 -4.70 -5.12 4.33
CA ARG A 79 -3.94 -3.88 4.45
C ARG A 79 -2.47 -4.27 4.62
N ILE A 80 -1.62 -3.83 3.71
CA ILE A 80 -0.18 -4.08 3.78
C ILE A 80 0.60 -2.80 3.52
N VAL A 81 1.86 -2.79 3.95
CA VAL A 81 2.82 -1.76 3.55
C VAL A 81 3.52 -2.21 2.28
N ILE A 82 3.63 -1.31 1.31
CA ILE A 82 4.42 -1.52 0.09
C ILE A 82 5.48 -0.43 0.01
N GLU A 83 6.68 -0.82 -0.39
CA GLU A 83 7.75 0.11 -0.71
C GLU A 83 7.52 0.74 -2.08
N SER A 84 7.49 2.07 -2.12
CA SER A 84 7.46 2.83 -3.35
C SER A 84 8.82 2.76 -4.04
N ARG A 85 8.81 2.33 -5.30
CA ARG A 85 10.01 2.34 -6.15
C ARG A 85 10.30 3.71 -6.77
N ARG A 86 9.36 4.66 -6.60
CA ARG A 86 9.48 6.05 -7.06
C ARG A 86 8.93 6.94 -5.94
N PRO A 87 9.73 7.22 -4.91
CA PRO A 87 9.32 8.16 -3.87
C PRO A 87 8.97 9.50 -4.52
N VAL A 88 7.94 10.16 -4.00
CA VAL A 88 7.54 11.48 -4.46
C VAL A 88 8.60 12.44 -3.91
N ARG A 89 9.38 13.06 -4.80
CA ARG A 89 10.35 14.10 -4.44
C ARG A 89 9.65 15.44 -4.25
#